data_AF-A0AAV6XUM3-F1
#
_entry.id   AF-A0AAV6XUM3-F1
#
_cell.length_a   1.000
_cell.length_b   1.000
_cell.length_c   1.000
_cell.angle_alpha   90.00
_cell.angle_beta   90.00
_cell.angle_gamma   90.00
#
_symmetry.space_group_name_H-M   'P 1'
#
loop_
_entity.id
_entity.type
_entity.pdbx_description
1 polymer ?
#
loop_
_entity_poly.entity_id
_entity_poly.type
_entity_poly.pdbx_seq_one_letter_code
_entity_poly.pdbx_strand_id
1 'polypeptide(L)'
;MRNLGLIKGGSAETAIICSASGGWLNPPLRYDNEPCRHKVLDLIGDMSLLAQEGNQGLLVAHIVAYKGGHSLHTEFVRCLLGISQKNGTIVASQEAHSLEP
;
A
#
# COMPACT_ATOMS: atom_id res chain seq x y z
N MET A 1 -8.00 8.78 -19.60
CA MET A 1 -7.08 9.41 -18.63
C MET A 1 -6.30 10.57 -19.25
N ARG A 2 -5.61 10.37 -20.38
CA ARG A 2 -4.85 11.45 -21.06
C ARG A 2 -5.70 12.67 -21.46
N ASN A 3 -6.90 12.45 -22.00
CA ASN A 3 -7.83 13.56 -22.33
C ASN A 3 -8.34 14.32 -21.09
N LEU A 4 -8.24 13.73 -19.90
CA LEU A 4 -8.54 14.37 -18.61
C LEU A 4 -7.29 15.03 -17.99
N GLY A 5 -6.16 15.04 -18.70
CA GLY A 5 -4.90 15.60 -18.22
C GLY A 5 -4.11 14.69 -17.27
N LEU A 6 -4.52 13.44 -17.06
CA LEU A 6 -3.87 12.47 -16.17
C LEU A 6 -2.93 11.53 -16.94
N ILE A 7 -1.93 10.97 -16.24
CA ILE A 7 -0.95 9.99 -16.80
C ILE A 7 -0.26 10.53 -18.07
N LYS A 8 0.11 11.82 -18.06
CA LYS A 8 0.80 12.44 -19.20
C LYS A 8 2.21 11.88 -19.41
N GLY A 9 2.90 11.46 -18.34
CA GLY A 9 4.23 10.83 -18.40
C GLY A 9 4.23 9.29 -18.38
N GLY A 10 3.06 8.65 -18.43
CA GLY A 10 3.00 7.18 -18.41
C GLY A 10 3.36 6.59 -19.77
N SER A 11 4.32 5.68 -19.78
CA SER A 11 4.80 4.90 -20.93
C SER A 11 5.12 3.47 -20.49
N ALA A 12 5.43 2.59 -21.44
CA ALA A 12 5.86 1.21 -21.15
C ALA A 12 7.21 1.14 -20.40
N GLU A 13 7.98 2.24 -20.37
CA GLU A 13 9.23 2.37 -19.63
C GLU A 13 8.99 2.73 -18.16
N THR A 14 7.87 3.39 -17.84
CA THR A 14 7.57 3.91 -16.50
C THR A 14 6.49 3.13 -15.76
N ALA A 15 5.71 2.30 -16.47
CA ALA A 15 4.63 1.52 -15.89
C ALA A 15 4.48 0.15 -16.56
N ILE A 16 4.04 -0.84 -15.80
CA ILE A 16 3.50 -2.08 -16.35
C ILE A 16 2.11 -1.80 -16.94
N ILE A 17 1.85 -2.33 -18.13
CA ILE A 17 0.61 -2.09 -18.87
C ILE A 17 -0.08 -3.41 -19.11
N CYS A 18 -1.35 -3.50 -18.73
CA CYS A 18 -2.18 -4.69 -18.93
C CYS A 18 -3.40 -4.34 -19.79
N SER A 19 -3.68 -5.19 -20.77
CA SER A 19 -4.91 -5.20 -21.53
C SER A 19 -5.88 -6.23 -20.95
N ALA A 20 -7.16 -5.85 -20.82
CA ALA A 20 -8.21 -6.75 -20.34
C ALA A 20 -8.41 -7.99 -21.24
N SER A 21 -8.11 -7.89 -22.54
CA SER A 21 -8.24 -8.99 -23.49
C SER A 21 -6.91 -9.61 -23.92
N GLY A 22 -5.80 -8.89 -23.74
CA GLY A 22 -4.48 -9.27 -24.27
C GLY A 22 -3.42 -9.59 -23.22
N GLY A 23 -3.74 -9.45 -21.92
CA GLY A 23 -2.76 -9.63 -20.84
C GLY A 23 -1.71 -8.52 -20.80
N TRP A 24 -0.49 -8.84 -20.34
CA TRP A 24 0.60 -7.87 -20.20
C TRP A 24 1.12 -7.39 -21.57
N LEU A 25 1.18 -6.07 -21.76
CA LEU A 25 1.61 -5.44 -23.01
C LEU A 25 3.12 -5.16 -23.07
N ASN A 26 3.81 -5.17 -21.93
CA ASN A 26 5.26 -4.96 -21.85
C ASN A 26 5.97 -6.03 -20.99
N PRO A 27 5.91 -7.32 -21.38
CA PRO A 27 6.73 -8.36 -20.76
C PRO A 27 8.23 -8.19 -21.12
N PRO A 28 9.16 -8.81 -20.34
CA PRO A 28 8.88 -9.60 -19.14
C PRO A 28 8.58 -8.72 -17.93
N LEU A 29 7.71 -9.22 -17.04
CA LEU A 29 7.61 -8.66 -15.70
C LEU A 29 8.88 -9.00 -14.91
N ARG A 30 9.20 -8.19 -13.89
CA ARG A 30 10.30 -8.49 -12.97
C ARG A 30 9.94 -9.67 -12.07
N TYR A 31 8.65 -9.82 -11.76
CA TYR A 31 8.08 -10.92 -11.00
C TYR A 31 6.69 -11.26 -11.53
N ASP A 32 6.30 -12.53 -11.51
CA ASP A 32 4.95 -12.96 -11.94
C ASP A 32 3.82 -12.26 -11.15
N ASN A 33 4.09 -11.92 -9.89
CA ASN A 33 3.18 -11.21 -9.00
C ASN A 33 3.56 -9.74 -8.77
N GLU A 34 4.25 -9.11 -9.72
CA GLU A 34 4.68 -7.69 -9.65
C GLU A 34 3.54 -6.72 -9.27
N PRO A 35 2.30 -6.83 -9.79
CA PRO A 35 1.19 -5.98 -9.35
C PRO A 35 0.87 -6.10 -7.84
N CYS A 36 0.92 -7.32 -7.29
CA CYS A 36 0.69 -7.54 -5.87
C CYS A 36 1.84 -6.97 -5.03
N ARG A 37 3.09 -7.13 -5.48
CA ARG A 37 4.26 -6.54 -4.82
C ARG A 37 4.20 -5.01 -4.83
N HIS A 38 3.71 -4.41 -5.91
CA HIS A 38 3.48 -2.96 -5.98
C HIS A 38 2.45 -2.50 -4.94
N LYS A 39 1.42 -3.31 -4.63
CA LYS A 39 0.49 -3.00 -3.53
C LYS A 39 1.11 -3.06 -2.15
N VAL A 40 2.09 -3.94 -1.94
CA VAL A 40 2.89 -3.91 -0.71
C VAL A 40 3.76 -2.65 -0.66
N LEU A 41 4.34 -2.24 -1.79
CA LEU A 41 5.11 -0.99 -1.88
C LEU A 41 4.24 0.25 -1.63
N ASP A 42 3.03 0.31 -2.20
CA ASP A 42 2.03 1.34 -1.94
C ASP A 42 1.71 1.42 -0.43
N LEU A 43 1.46 0.26 0.20
CA LEU A 43 1.19 0.19 1.65
C LEU A 43 2.36 0.72 2.47
N ILE A 44 3.60 0.32 2.17
CA ILE A 44 4.80 0.83 2.86
C ILE A 44 4.93 2.34 2.68
N GLY A 45 4.73 2.84 1.46
CA GLY A 45 4.74 4.26 1.14
C GLY A 45 3.67 5.03 1.92
N ASP A 46 2.44 4.52 1.98
CA ASP A 46 1.37 5.15 2.73
C ASP A 46 1.63 5.12 4.26
N MET A 47 2.20 4.03 4.80
CA MET A 47 2.57 3.95 6.23
C MET A 47 3.67 4.94 6.61
N SER A 48 4.52 5.34 5.66
CA SER A 48 5.56 6.37 5.91
C SER A 48 4.97 7.72 6.38
N LEU A 49 3.67 7.96 6.14
CA LEU A 49 2.95 9.13 6.68
C LEU A 49 2.82 9.12 8.21
N LEU A 50 3.15 8.00 8.89
CA LEU A 50 3.30 7.93 10.34
C LEU A 50 4.58 8.60 10.85
N ALA A 51 5.51 9.00 9.96
CA ALA A 51 6.74 9.67 10.36
C ALA A 51 6.42 10.99 11.08
N GLN A 52 6.61 10.99 12.41
CA GLN A 52 6.43 12.15 13.28
C GLN A 52 7.52 12.15 14.36
N GLU A 53 7.85 13.34 14.86
CA GLU A 53 8.73 13.52 16.04
C GLU A 53 10.06 12.73 15.94
N GLY A 54 10.66 12.68 14.75
CA GLY A 54 11.93 11.99 14.51
C GLY A 54 11.83 10.47 14.29
N ASN A 55 10.64 9.87 14.34
CA ASN A 55 10.40 8.51 13.87
C ASN A 55 10.42 8.46 12.33
N GLN A 56 11.05 7.44 11.76
CA GLN A 56 11.13 7.20 10.31
C GLN A 56 9.80 6.77 9.67
N GLY A 57 8.72 6.64 10.46
CA GLY A 57 7.41 6.20 9.97
C GLY A 57 7.34 4.71 9.68
N LEU A 58 8.35 3.95 10.10
CA LEU A 58 8.39 2.49 9.96
C LEU A 58 7.75 1.85 11.19
N LEU A 59 6.51 1.40 11.00
CA LEU A 59 5.76 0.68 12.02
C LEU A 59 6.36 -0.73 12.21
N VAL A 60 6.69 -1.08 13.45
CA VAL A 60 6.98 -2.47 13.82
C VAL A 60 5.65 -3.15 14.14
N ALA A 61 5.04 -3.78 13.14
CA ALA A 61 3.82 -4.56 13.32
C ALA A 61 3.64 -5.61 12.24
N HIS A 62 2.71 -6.53 12.48
CA HIS A 62 2.15 -7.41 11.47
C HIS A 62 0.89 -6.75 10.87
N ILE A 63 0.97 -6.36 9.60
CA ILE A 63 -0.14 -5.70 8.89
C ILE A 63 -0.75 -6.68 7.91
N VAL A 64 -2.06 -6.91 8.05
CA VAL A 64 -2.85 -7.67 7.08
C VAL A 64 -3.80 -6.72 6.37
N ALA A 65 -3.64 -6.59 5.04
CA ALA A 65 -4.48 -5.73 4.22
C ALA A 65 -5.18 -6.56 3.13
N TYR A 66 -6.51 -6.47 3.06
CA TYR A 66 -7.31 -7.14 2.04
C TYR A 66 -7.93 -6.11 1.10
N LYS A 67 -7.63 -6.23 -0.21
CA LYS A 67 -8.05 -5.26 -1.25
C LYS A 67 -7.75 -3.80 -0.86
N GLY A 68 -6.59 -3.59 -0.22
CA GLY A 68 -6.14 -2.28 0.26
C GLY A 68 -5.78 -1.31 -0.87
N GLY A 69 -5.93 -0.03 -0.58
CA GLY A 69 -5.54 1.08 -1.46
C GLY A 69 -5.36 2.36 -0.66
N HIS A 70 -4.83 3.40 -1.30
CA HIS A 70 -4.36 4.61 -0.63
C HIS A 70 -5.39 5.25 0.32
N SER A 71 -6.67 5.30 -0.06
CA SER A 71 -7.72 5.85 0.82
C SER A 71 -7.87 5.07 2.12
N LEU A 72 -7.87 3.74 2.06
CA LEU A 72 -7.94 2.87 3.24
C LEU A 72 -6.67 3.00 4.09
N HIS A 73 -5.50 2.99 3.47
CA HIS A 73 -4.22 3.12 4.18
C HIS A 73 -4.09 4.49 4.86
N THR A 74 -4.47 5.56 4.18
CA THR A 74 -4.47 6.93 4.74
C THR A 74 -5.43 7.03 5.92
N GLU A 75 -6.63 6.44 5.81
CA GLU A 75 -7.58 6.41 6.93
C GLU A 75 -7.01 5.62 8.13
N PHE A 76 -6.38 4.48 7.87
CA PHE A 76 -5.71 3.68 8.90
C PHE A 76 -4.59 4.48 9.61
N VAL A 77 -3.74 5.18 8.85
CA VAL A 77 -2.72 6.08 9.40
C VAL A 77 -3.35 7.18 10.26
N ARG A 78 -4.39 7.85 9.77
CA ARG A 78 -5.08 8.90 10.53
C ARG A 78 -5.65 8.38 11.86
N CYS A 79 -6.12 7.14 11.88
CA CYS A 79 -6.59 6.51 13.11
C CYS A 79 -5.44 6.19 14.07
N LEU A 80 -4.32 5.66 13.58
CA LEU A 80 -3.12 5.43 14.40
C LEU A 80 -2.57 6.72 15.01
N LEU A 81 -2.65 7.84 14.29
CA LEU A 81 -2.26 9.17 14.76
C LEU A 81 -3.29 9.84 15.69
N GLY A 82 -4.44 9.19 15.94
CA GLY A 82 -5.52 9.77 16.74
C GLY A 82 -6.27 10.94 16.07
N ILE A 83 -6.03 11.19 14.77
CA ILE A 83 -6.61 12.31 14.00
C ILE A 83 -8.04 11.99 13.51
N SER A 84 -8.40 10.71 13.41
CA SER A 84 -9.71 10.27 12.91
C SER A 84 -10.29 9.15 13.79
N GLN A 85 -11.55 9.32 14.20
CA GLN A 85 -12.34 8.29 14.89
C GLN A 85 -13.55 7.95 14.00
N LYS A 86 -13.68 6.69 13.60
CA LYS A 86 -14.92 6.13 13.02
C LYS A 86 -15.36 4.91 13.81
N ASN A 87 -16.66 4.62 13.76
CA ASN A 87 -17.34 3.45 14.35
C ASN A 87 -16.93 2.07 13.75
N GLY A 88 -15.75 1.98 13.13
CA GLY A 88 -15.17 0.72 12.66
C GLY A 88 -14.11 0.27 13.66
N THR A 89 -14.23 -0.96 14.16
CA THR A 89 -13.28 -1.51 15.11
C THR A 89 -11.91 -1.68 14.46
N ILE A 90 -10.94 -0.89 14.91
CA ILE A 90 -9.53 -1.20 14.68
C ILE A 90 -9.16 -2.27 15.69
N VAL A 91 -9.15 -3.53 15.24
CA VAL A 91 -8.67 -4.64 16.06
C VAL A 91 -7.16 -4.68 15.92
N ALA A 92 -6.45 -3.99 16.81
CA ALA A 92 -5.04 -4.26 17.02
C ALA A 92 -4.94 -5.51 17.91
N SER A 93 -4.75 -6.67 17.31
CA SER A 93 -4.38 -7.89 18.04
C SER A 93 -2.86 -7.94 18.16
N GLN A 94 -2.32 -7.71 19.35
CA GLN A 94 -0.97 -8.18 19.66
C GLN A 94 -1.05 -9.69 19.84
N GLU A 95 -0.48 -10.45 18.91
CA GLU A 95 -0.08 -11.82 19.24
C GLU A 95 1.17 -11.70 20.12
N ALA A 96 1.03 -12.02 21.41
CA ALA A 96 2.17 -12.20 22.30
C ALA A 96 2.99 -13.38 21.76
N HIS A 97 4.15 -13.10 21.18
CA HIS A 97 5.10 -14.14 20.85
C HIS A 97 5.75 -14.58 22.17
N SER A 98 5.22 -15.65 22.78
CA SER A 98 5.90 -16.38 23.83
C SER A 98 7.19 -16.92 23.23
N LEU A 99 8.31 -16.26 23.52
CA LEU A 99 9.63 -16.85 23.33
C LEU A 99 9.73 -18.02 24.32
N GLU A 100 9.46 -19.23 23.84
CA GLU A 100 9.85 -20.45 24.57
C GLU A 100 11.40 -20.56 24.56
N PRO A 101 12.01 -20.95 25.68
CA PRO A 101 13.46 -20.88 25.94
C PRO A 101 14.32 -21.85 25.11
#